data_AF-A0A3S1H3M7-F1
#
_entry.id   AF-A0A3S1H3M7-F1
#
_cell.length_a   1.000
_cell.length_b   1.000
_cell.length_c   1.000
_cell.angle_alpha   90.00
_cell.angle_beta   90.00
_cell.angle_gamma   90.00
#
_symmetry.space_group_name_H-M   'P 1'
#
loop_
_entity.id
_entity.type
_entity.pdbx_description
1 polymer ?
#
loop_
_entity_poly.entity_id
_entity_poly.type
_entity_poly.pdbx_seq_one_letter_code
_entity_poly.pdbx_strand_id
1 'polypeptide(L)' 'VFDIADRFVVLDRGKVALTADRTEVKSADDLIDFMEDIAHPDGLPGLHEADEAEQRAQ' A
#
# COMPACT_ATOMS: atom_id res chain seq x y z
N VAL A 1 -12.75 -4.26 -1.94
CA VAL A 1 -12.42 -4.90 -0.63
C VAL A 1 -12.25 -3.84 0.46
N PHE A 2 -11.58 -2.72 0.16
CA PHE A 2 -11.45 -1.61 1.10
C PHE A 2 -12.79 -1.13 1.71
N ASP A 3 -13.81 -0.91 0.88
CA ASP A 3 -15.13 -0.40 1.33
C ASP A 3 -15.94 -1.35 2.23
N ILE A 4 -15.51 -2.61 2.36
CA ILE A 4 -16.23 -3.64 3.13
C ILE A 4 -15.45 -4.13 4.36
N ALA A 5 -14.23 -3.63 4.58
CA ALA A 5 -13.40 -4.05 5.70
C ALA A 5 -13.53 -3.07 6.88
N ASP A 6 -13.71 -3.59 8.08
CA ASP A 6 -13.76 -2.79 9.32
C ASP A 6 -12.37 -2.55 9.92
N ARG A 7 -11.39 -3.41 9.58
CA ARG A 7 -10.02 -3.35 10.10
C ARG A 7 -9.01 -3.85 9.07
N PHE A 8 -7.87 -3.17 9.04
CA PHE A 8 -6.72 -3.52 8.22
C PHE A 8 -5.55 -3.93 9.13
N VAL A 9 -4.93 -5.06 8.81
CA VAL A 9 -3.73 -5.55 9.49
C VAL A 9 -2.69 -5.86 8.43
N VAL A 10 -1.58 -5.14 8.46
CA VAL A 10 -0.43 -5.37 7.58
C VAL A 10 0.61 -6.20 8.32
N LEU A 11 1.03 -7.30 7.71
CA LEU A 11 2.01 -8.25 8.24
C LEU A 11 3.29 -8.20 7.40
N ASP A 12 4.41 -7.80 7.99
CA ASP A 12 5.75 -7.87 7.39
C ASP A 12 6.56 -9.00 8.02
N ARG A 13 6.98 -9.99 7.21
CA ARG A 13 7.87 -11.10 7.61
C ARG A 13 7.50 -11.75 8.96
N GLY A 14 6.19 -11.89 9.22
CA GLY A 14 5.64 -12.50 10.44
C GLY A 14 5.45 -11.53 11.62
N LYS A 15 5.66 -10.24 11.44
CA LYS A 15 5.39 -9.18 12.42
C LYS A 15 4.23 -8.31 11.96
N VAL A 16 3.39 -7.87 12.89
CA VAL A 16 2.36 -6.88 12.59
C VAL A 16 3.04 -5.52 12.45
N ALA A 17 3.00 -4.97 11.24
CA ALA A 17 3.59 -3.68 10.91
C ALA A 17 2.58 -2.53 11.04
N LEU A 18 1.30 -2.79 10.77
CA LEU A 18 0.22 -1.85 10.98
C LEU A 18 -1.05 -2.56 11.41
N THR A 19 -1.77 -1.94 12.34
CA THR A 19 -3.16 -2.25 12.62
C THR A 19 -3.91 -0.93 12.63
N ALA A 20 -4.87 -0.79 11.73
CA ALA A 20 -5.67 0.41 11.60
C ALA A 20 -7.14 0.03 11.39
N ASP A 21 -8.04 0.74 12.08
CA ASP A 21 -9.47 0.58 11.85
C ASP A 21 -9.91 1.41 10.63
N ARG A 22 -11.08 1.08 10.05
CA ARG A 22 -11.62 1.79 8.87
C ARG A 22 -11.69 3.31 9.04
N THR A 23 -11.86 3.80 10.25
CA THR A 23 -11.94 5.25 10.54
C THR A 23 -10.57 5.94 10.48
N GLU A 24 -9.48 5.18 10.58
CA GLU A 24 -8.11 5.69 10.60
C GLU A 24 -7.46 5.67 9.20
N VAL A 25 -7.95 4.79 8.32
CA VAL A 25 -7.47 4.69 6.94
C VAL A 25 -8.37 5.49 6.01
N LYS A 26 -7.81 6.52 5.36
CA LYS A 26 -8.58 7.48 4.56
C LYS A 26 -8.89 6.98 3.15
N SER A 27 -8.02 6.14 2.59
CA SER A 27 -8.15 5.60 1.24
C SER A 27 -7.44 4.24 1.10
N ALA A 28 -7.77 3.52 0.03
CA ALA A 28 -7.07 2.29 -0.33
C ALA A 28 -5.62 2.59 -0.77
N ASP A 29 -5.39 3.72 -1.44
CA ASP A 29 -4.08 4.17 -1.89
C ASP A 29 -3.11 4.37 -0.71
N ASP A 30 -3.56 4.96 0.40
CA ASP A 30 -2.74 5.14 1.61
C ASP A 30 -2.23 3.80 2.18
N LEU A 31 -3.01 2.71 2.06
CA LEU A 31 -2.58 1.37 2.46
C LEU A 31 -1.56 0.79 1.49
N ILE A 32 -1.73 1.05 0.20
CA ILE A 32 -0.82 0.56 -0.84
C ILE A 32 0.53 1.23 -0.67
N ASP A 33 0.58 2.56 -0.57
CA ASP A 33 1.80 3.32 -0.32
C ASP A 33 2.53 2.85 0.93
N PHE A 34 1.79 2.56 2.01
CA PHE A 34 2.36 2.05 3.24
C PHE A 34 2.95 0.63 3.10
N MET A 35 2.27 -0.25 2.36
CA MET A 35 2.80 -1.58 2.08
C MET A 35 4.04 -1.52 1.18
N GLU A 36 4.09 -0.57 0.25
CA GLU A 36 5.25 -0.33 -0.62
C GLU A 36 6.46 0.21 0.15
N ASP A 37 6.27 1.15 1.06
CA ASP A 37 7.33 1.68 1.94
C ASP A 37 7.96 0.56 2.79
N ILE A 38 7.11 -0.29 3.39
CA ILE A 38 7.57 -1.45 4.17
C ILE A 38 8.33 -2.45 3.29
N ALA A 39 7.80 -2.72 2.10
CA ALA A 39 8.43 -3.67 1.19
C ALA A 39 9.79 -3.15 0.71
N HIS A 40 9.95 -1.84 0.56
CA HIS A 40 11.09 -1.19 -0.07
C HIS A 40 11.62 0.02 0.71
N PRO A 41 12.26 -0.19 1.87
CA PRO A 41 12.77 0.90 2.71
C PRO A 41 13.89 1.74 2.08
N ASP A 42 14.53 1.27 1.01
CA ASP A 42 15.56 1.98 0.24
C ASP A 42 15.05 2.54 -1.11
N GLY A 43 13.74 2.45 -1.37
CA GLY A 43 13.12 2.81 -2.66
C GLY A 43 13.45 1.81 -3.76
N LEU A 44 12.43 1.19 -4.35
CA LEU A 44 12.65 0.44 -5.59
C LEU A 44 12.73 1.39 -6.77
N PRO A 45 13.84 1.42 -7.53
CA PRO A 45 13.82 1.93 -8.88
C PRO A 45 13.00 0.96 -9.72
N GLY A 46 11.76 1.30 -10.06
CA GLY A 46 10.98 0.51 -11.02
C GLY A 46 9.46 0.60 -10.92
N LEU A 47 8.89 1.13 -9.84
CA LEU A 47 7.43 1.32 -9.75
C LEU A 47 6.96 2.64 -10.37
N HIS A 48 7.80 3.69 -10.37
CA HIS A 48 7.54 4.90 -11.16
C HIS A 48 7.45 4.57 -12.67
N GLU A 49 8.20 3.57 -13.15
CA GLU A 49 8.18 3.15 -14.55
C GLU A 49 6.92 2.34 -14.91
N ALA A 50 6.33 1.62 -13.95
CA ALA A 50 5.09 0.87 -14.18
C ALA A 50 3.88 1.81 -14.31
N ASP A 51 3.82 2.83 -13.46
CA ASP A 51 2.80 3.88 -13.50
C ASP A 51 2.93 4.74 -14.78
N GLU A 52 4.17 5.11 -15.16
CA GLU A 52 4.45 5.81 -16.41
C GLU A 52 4.14 4.96 -17.66
N ALA A 53 4.35 3.64 -17.61
CA ALA A 53 4.05 2.73 -18.72
C ALA A 53 2.53 2.57 -18.92
N GLU A 54 1.75 2.55 -17.84
CA GLU A 54 0.28 2.47 -17.92
C GLU A 54 -0.33 3.80 -18.37
N GLN A 55 0.23 4.94 -17.95
CA GLN A 55 -0.20 6.28 -18.41
C GLN A 55 0.14 6.57 -19.87
N ARG A 56 1.19 5.96 -20.44
CA ARG A 56 1.54 6.07 -21.88
C ARG A 56 0.74 5.14 -22.79
N ALA A 57 0.00 4.19 -22.22
CA ALA A 57 -0.83 3.25 -22.96
C ALA A 57 -2.29 3.72 -23.11
N GLN A 58 -2.64 4.89 -22.56
CA GLN A 58 -3.92 5.59 -22.73
C GLN A 58 -3.79 6.78 -23.70
#